data_AF-A0A9X5H7K1-F1
#
_entry.id   AF-A0A9X5H7K1-F1
#
_cell.length_a   1.000
_cell.length_b   1.000
_cell.length_c   1.000
_cell.angle_alpha   90.00
_cell.angle_beta   90.00
_cell.angle_gamma   90.00
#
_symmetry.space_group_name_H-M   'P 1'
#
loop_
_entity.id
_entity.type
_entity.pdbx_description
1 polymer ?
#
loop_
_entity_poly.entity_id
_entity_poly.type
_entity_poly.pdbx_seq_one_letter_code
_entity_poly.pdbx_strand_id
1 'polypeptide(L)' 'MGKGRESEKGEKEMNACAMKSGLPFVTNTVLSRTPASEDNKKMTEFINSHEFSFDIDPAGKLISVVTNKGN' A
#
# COMPACT_ATOMS: atom_id res chain seq x y z
N MET A 1 23.98 8.63 4.30
CA MET A 1 23.61 7.23 4.66
C MET A 1 22.45 7.25 5.63
N GLY A 2 21.35 6.57 5.31
CA GLY A 2 20.40 6.10 6.34
C GLY A 2 19.04 6.81 6.52
N LYS A 3 18.31 7.16 5.46
CA LYS A 3 16.86 7.48 5.55
C LYS A 3 16.01 6.43 4.80
N GLY A 4 16.15 5.16 5.19
CA GLY A 4 15.51 4.04 4.46
C GLY A 4 14.87 2.97 5.33
N ARG A 5 14.64 3.21 6.64
CA ARG A 5 14.14 2.16 7.56
C ARG A 5 12.79 2.47 8.22
N GLU A 6 12.28 3.69 8.15
CA GLU A 6 10.98 4.02 8.74
C GLU A 6 9.81 3.77 7.79
N SER A 7 10.04 3.83 6.46
CA SER A 7 9.02 3.62 5.43
C SER A 7 8.56 2.15 5.33
N GLU A 8 9.46 1.17 5.49
CA GLU A 8 9.11 -0.27 5.43
C GLU A 8 8.22 -0.74 6.58
N LYS A 9 8.20 -0.01 7.71
CA LYS A 9 7.42 -0.40 8.89
C LYS A 9 5.94 -0.07 8.72
N GLY A 10 5.62 1.01 7.99
CA GLY A 10 4.25 1.43 7.71
C GLY A 10 3.52 0.52 6.73
N GLU A 11 4.22 -0.09 5.78
CA GLU A 11 3.61 -0.94 4.74
C GLU A 11 3.28 -2.37 5.21
N LYS A 12 3.83 -2.83 6.34
CA LYS A 12 3.61 -4.20 6.87
C LYS A 12 2.36 -4.35 7.75
N GLU A 13 1.68 -3.25 8.09
CA GLU A 13 0.70 -3.21 9.16
C GLU A 13 -0.65 -2.65 8.66
N MET A 14 -1.46 -3.50 8.03
CA MET A 14 -2.67 -3.12 7.26
C MET A 14 -3.93 -2.80 8.08
N ASN A 15 -3.89 -2.84 9.42
CA ASN A 15 -5.05 -2.55 10.26
C ASN A 15 -4.76 -1.37 11.20
N ALA A 16 -5.38 -0.21 10.93
CA ALA A 16 -5.52 0.86 11.91
C ALA A 16 -6.75 0.55 12.79
N CYS A 17 -6.57 0.49 14.11
CA CYS A 17 -7.70 0.43 15.05
C CYS A 17 -7.82 1.75 15.81
N ALA A 18 -9.05 2.24 15.95
CA ALA A 18 -9.34 3.30 16.90
C ALA A 18 -9.46 2.66 18.29
N MET A 19 -8.77 3.20 19.29
CA MET A 19 -8.95 2.84 20.70
C MET A 19 -9.70 3.97 21.38
N LYS A 20 -10.88 3.70 21.94
CA LYS A 20 -11.65 4.69 22.71
C LYS A 20 -12.46 4.01 23.80
N SER A 21 -12.09 4.27 25.05
CA SER A 21 -12.77 3.71 26.22
C SER A 21 -14.23 4.18 26.27
N GLY A 22 -15.16 3.25 26.49
CA GLY A 22 -16.56 3.57 26.77
C GLY A 22 -17.48 3.67 25.55
N LEU A 23 -17.00 3.35 24.34
CA LEU A 23 -17.85 3.19 23.16
C LEU A 23 -17.98 1.71 22.78
N PRO A 24 -19.20 1.17 22.59
CA PRO A 24 -19.40 -0.26 22.32
C PRO A 24 -18.95 -0.69 20.92
N PHE A 25 -18.72 0.26 20.01
CA PHE A 25 -18.33 0.00 18.62
C PHE A 25 -16.82 0.14 18.38
N VAL A 26 -16.05 0.40 19.43
CA VAL A 26 -14.61 0.65 19.35
C VAL A 26 -13.89 -0.39 20.19
N THR A 27 -12.70 -0.81 19.77
CA THR A 27 -11.92 -1.80 20.53
C THR A 27 -11.41 -1.16 21.82
N ASN A 28 -11.56 -1.87 22.93
CA ASN A 28 -10.97 -1.48 24.21
C ASN A 28 -9.60 -2.14 24.45
N THR A 29 -9.16 -2.99 23.51
CA THR A 29 -7.90 -3.72 23.55
C THR A 29 -7.11 -3.50 22.28
N VAL A 30 -5.78 -3.56 22.40
CA VAL A 30 -4.87 -3.52 21.25
C VAL A 30 -5.10 -4.78 20.42
N LEU A 31 -5.57 -4.62 19.18
CA LEU A 31 -5.68 -5.74 18.24
C LEU A 31 -4.28 -6.16 17.79
N SER A 32 -4.03 -7.47 17.75
CA SER A 32 -2.82 -8.01 17.13
C SER A 32 -2.81 -7.64 15.65
N ARG A 33 -1.67 -7.13 15.19
CA ARG A 33 -1.51 -6.74 13.79
C ARG A 33 -1.32 -7.99 12.94
N THR A 34 -2.09 -8.08 11.87
CA THR A 34 -1.91 -9.12 10.85
C THR A 34 -0.74 -8.72 9.94
N PRO A 35 0.31 -9.55 9.81
CA PRO A 35 1.38 -9.27 8.88
C PRO A 35 0.86 -9.31 7.44
N ALA A 36 1.44 -8.49 6.56
CA ALA A 36 1.16 -8.56 5.12
C ALA A 36 1.48 -9.97 4.57
N SER A 37 0.58 -10.50 3.72
CA SER A 37 0.84 -11.72 2.96
C SER A 37 1.99 -11.51 1.96
N GLU A 38 2.63 -12.60 1.54
CA GLU A 38 3.68 -12.53 0.51
C GLU A 38 3.16 -11.94 -0.81
N ASP A 39 1.90 -12.22 -1.17
CA ASP A 39 1.28 -11.66 -2.37
C ASP A 39 1.09 -10.15 -2.27
N ASN A 40 0.68 -9.64 -1.10
CA ASN A 40 0.57 -8.20 -0.87
C ASN A 40 1.93 -7.52 -0.95
N LYS A 41 2.98 -8.14 -0.39
CA LYS A 41 4.35 -7.60 -0.48
C LYS A 41 4.82 -7.51 -1.93
N LYS A 42 4.65 -8.57 -2.71
CA LYS A 42 5.00 -8.60 -4.14
C LYS A 42 4.23 -7.55 -4.94
N MET A 43 2.95 -7.37 -4.64
CA MET A 43 2.13 -6.35 -5.29
C MET A 43 2.65 -4.93 -4.98
N THR A 44 2.99 -4.66 -3.72
CA THR A 44 3.59 -3.38 -3.32
C THR A 44 4.93 -3.14 -4.01
N GLU A 45 5.81 -4.16 -4.07
CA GLU A 45 7.09 -4.07 -4.78
C GLU A 45 6.89 -3.76 -6.28
N PHE A 46 5.92 -4.41 -6.91
CA PHE A 46 5.57 -4.15 -8.30
C PHE A 46 5.09 -2.70 -8.50
N ILE A 47 4.14 -2.24 -7.69
CA ILE A 47 3.62 -0.86 -7.78
C ILE A 47 4.73 0.16 -7.55
N ASN A 48 5.60 -0.08 -6.56
CA ASN A 48 6.68 0.84 -6.22
C ASN A 48 7.76 0.90 -7.31
N SER A 49 8.06 -0.20 -7.99
CA SER A 49 9.06 -0.28 -9.06
C SER A 49 8.59 0.22 -10.43
N HIS A 50 7.30 0.46 -10.62
CA HIS A 50 6.75 0.88 -11.91
C HIS A 50 6.09 2.26 -11.87
N GLU A 51 6.05 2.94 -13.01
CA GLU A 51 5.20 4.09 -13.28
C GLU A 51 3.98 3.64 -14.09
N PHE A 52 2.82 4.16 -13.71
CA PHE A 52 1.56 3.87 -14.37
C PHE A 52 1.08 5.16 -15.02
N SER A 53 0.82 5.12 -16.32
CA SER A 53 0.22 6.22 -17.06
C SER A 53 -1.00 5.73 -17.83
N PHE A 54 -1.97 6.62 -18.00
CA PHE A 54 -3.19 6.36 -18.74
C PHE A 54 -3.34 7.42 -19.81
N ASP A 55 -3.71 6.99 -21.00
CA ASP A 55 -3.97 7.86 -22.14
C ASP A 55 -5.23 7.41 -22.87
N ILE A 56 -5.80 8.28 -23.69
CA ILE A 56 -6.94 7.96 -24.54
C ILE A 56 -6.47 8.03 -25.98
N ASP A 57 -6.61 6.93 -26.72
CA ASP A 57 -6.22 6.88 -28.11
C ASP A 57 -7.14 7.77 -28.99
N PRO A 58 -6.76 8.06 -30.24
CA PRO A 58 -7.60 8.86 -31.13
C PRO A 58 -8.98 8.25 -31.44
N ALA A 59 -9.19 6.95 -31.17
CA ALA A 59 -10.47 6.27 -31.30
C ALA A 59 -11.31 6.31 -30.00
N GLY A 60 -10.83 6.96 -28.94
CA GLY A 60 -11.51 7.10 -27.65
C GLY A 60 -11.28 5.93 -26.68
N LYS A 61 -10.34 5.02 -26.96
CA LYS A 61 -10.05 3.87 -26.10
C LYS A 61 -9.02 4.24 -25.04
N LEU A 62 -9.30 3.85 -23.79
CA LEU A 62 -8.34 3.97 -22.69
C LEU A 62 -7.17 3.00 -22.90
N ILE A 63 -5.96 3.54 -22.91
CA ILE A 63 -4.68 2.82 -22.93
C ILE A 63 -4.03 2.99 -21.56
N SER A 64 -3.61 1.89 -20.96
CA SER A 64 -2.76 1.89 -19.76
C SER A 64 -1.33 1.49 -20.16
N VAL A 65 -0.35 2.32 -19.81
CA VAL A 65 1.07 2.03 -20.03
C VAL A 65 1.75 1.88 -18.67
N VAL A 66 2.49 0.79 -18.52
CA VAL A 66 3.27 0.49 -17.31
C VAL A 66 4.74 0.45 -17.71
N THR A 67 5.55 1.30 -17.09
CA THR A 67 7.00 1.39 -17.35
C THR A 67 7.77 1.13 -16.07
N ASN A 68 8.94 0.48 -16.16
CA ASN A 68 9.84 0.38 -15.02
C ASN A 68 10.37 1.78 -14.69
N LYS A 69 10.37 2.14 -13.39
CA LYS A 69 11.17 3.27 -12.92
C LYS A 69 12.64 2.91 -13.17
N GLY A 70 13.31 3.66 -14.05
CA GLY A 70 14.69 3.37 -14.44
C GLY A 70 15.61 3.28 -13.21
N ASN A 71 16.55 2.32 -13.26
CA ASN A 71 17.75 2.33 -12.39
C ASN A 71 18.66 3.50 -12.74
#